data_AF-A0A6M3M7A6-F1
#
_entry.id   AF-A0A6M3M7A6-F1
#
_cell.length_a   1.000
_cell.length_b   1.000
_cell.length_c   1.000
_cell.angle_alpha   90.00
_cell.angle_beta   90.00
_cell.angle_gamma   90.00
#
_symmetry.space_group_name_H-M   'P 1'
#
loop_
_entity.id
_entity.type
_entity.pdbx_description
1 polymer ?
#
loop_
_entity_poly.entity_id
_entity_poly.type
_entity_poly.pdbx_seq_one_letter_code
_entity_poly.pdbx_strand_id
1 'polypeptide(L)'
;MAEKKTLRDLKGWKELFQMRSPEGNLYAVYVSPDENRMAQVHVDDDEVSLILNRKTNHIEYAHPKTLLGAERVLGHPVTMEELEKHLKVS
;
A
#
# COMPACT_ATOMS: atom_id res chain seq x y z
N MET A 1 14.30 7.18 2.96
CA MET A 1 13.41 5.99 2.94
C MET A 1 12.03 6.46 3.37
N ALA A 2 10.98 6.17 2.61
CA ALA A 2 9.62 6.50 3.04
C ALA A 2 9.31 5.72 4.32
N GLU A 3 8.75 6.39 5.33
CA GLU A 3 8.39 5.74 6.59
C GLU A 3 7.38 4.62 6.34
N LYS A 4 7.64 3.44 6.91
CA LYS A 4 6.75 2.28 6.83
C LYS A 4 5.45 2.61 7.55
N LYS A 5 4.31 2.40 6.89
CA LYS A 5 2.97 2.52 7.50
C LYS A 5 2.39 1.13 7.76
N THR A 6 1.71 1.01 8.89
CA THR A 6 1.10 -0.24 9.37
C THR A 6 -0.37 -0.02 9.71
N LEU A 7 -1.10 -1.10 9.98
CA LEU A 7 -2.49 -1.03 10.45
C LEU A 7 -2.65 -0.15 11.71
N ARG A 8 -1.62 -0.05 12.57
CA ARG A 8 -1.64 0.81 13.76
C ARG A 8 -1.76 2.30 13.42
N ASP A 9 -1.22 2.72 12.27
CA ASP A 9 -1.31 4.10 11.78
C ASP A 9 -2.71 4.47 11.28
N LEU A 10 -3.55 3.46 11.02
CA LEU A 10 -4.94 3.60 10.57
C LEU A 10 -5.93 3.58 11.74
N LYS A 11 -5.49 3.94 12.96
CA LYS A 11 -6.35 3.94 14.14
C LYS A 11 -7.64 4.74 13.90
N GLY A 12 -8.78 4.09 14.10
CA GLY A 12 -10.11 4.69 13.91
C GLY A 12 -10.65 4.59 12.48
N TRP A 13 -9.87 4.07 11.54
CA TRP A 13 -10.37 3.76 10.19
C TRP A 13 -11.24 2.51 10.24
N LYS A 14 -12.22 2.45 9.34
CA LYS A 14 -13.18 1.34 9.25
C LYS A 14 -12.75 0.38 8.13
N GLU A 15 -12.64 -0.91 8.44
CA GLU A 15 -12.50 -1.94 7.40
C GLU A 15 -13.80 -2.02 6.58
N LEU A 16 -13.67 -1.95 5.26
CA LEU A 16 -14.79 -2.05 4.32
C LEU A 16 -14.99 -3.50 3.86
N PHE A 17 -13.92 -4.11 3.36
CA PHE A 17 -13.93 -5.48 2.85
C PHE A 17 -12.50 -6.01 2.73
N GLN A 18 -12.40 -7.33 2.55
CA GLN A 18 -11.15 -8.01 2.22
C GLN A 18 -11.24 -8.56 0.79
N MET A 19 -10.10 -8.58 0.10
CA MET A 19 -9.98 -9.16 -1.24
C MET A 19 -8.72 -10.01 -1.31
N ARG A 20 -8.80 -11.11 -2.06
CA ARG A 20 -7.63 -11.92 -2.38
C ARG A 20 -7.19 -11.60 -3.80
N SER A 21 -5.92 -11.28 -4.00
CA SER A 21 -5.39 -11.08 -5.35
C SER A 21 -5.26 -12.41 -6.10
N PRO A 22 -5.12 -12.37 -7.44
CA PRO A 22 -4.88 -13.58 -8.24
C PRO A 22 -3.66 -14.39 -7.77
N GLU A 23 -2.65 -13.72 -7.24
CA GLU A 23 -1.42 -14.31 -6.69
C GLU A 23 -1.62 -14.90 -5.29
N GLY A 24 -2.82 -14.79 -4.73
CA GLY A 24 -3.20 -15.38 -3.45
C GLY A 24 -2.99 -14.48 -2.24
N ASN A 25 -2.46 -13.27 -2.40
CA ASN A 25 -2.25 -12.33 -1.29
C ASN A 25 -3.58 -11.82 -0.73
N LEU A 26 -3.72 -11.77 0.59
CA LEU A 26 -4.93 -11.25 1.24
C LEU A 26 -4.74 -9.77 1.59
N TYR A 27 -5.66 -8.95 1.09
CA TYR A 27 -5.69 -7.52 1.32
C TYR A 27 -6.97 -7.12 2.05
N ALA A 28 -6.86 -6.16 2.96
CA ALA A 28 -7.98 -5.48 3.57
C ALA A 28 -8.01 -4.01 3.11
N VAL A 29 -9.20 -3.50 2.84
CA VAL A 29 -9.41 -2.09 2.48
C VAL A 29 -10.04 -1.36 3.66
N TYR A 30 -9.39 -0.30 4.09
CA TYR A 30 -9.86 0.57 5.17
C TYR A 30 -10.24 1.95 4.63
N VAL A 31 -11.24 2.58 5.22
CA VAL A 31 -11.65 3.95 4.92
C VAL A 31 -11.45 4.85 6.14
N SER A 32 -10.97 6.07 5.90
CA SER A 32 -10.80 7.07 6.97
C SER A 32 -12.15 7.54 7.53
N PRO A 33 -12.19 8.04 8.78
CA PRO A 33 -13.43 8.53 9.39
C PRO A 33 -14.14 9.64 8.63
N ASP A 34 -13.39 10.47 7.92
CA ASP A 34 -13.90 11.56 7.06
C ASP A 34 -14.23 11.09 5.64
N GLU A 35 -14.12 9.78 5.38
CA GLU A 35 -14.33 9.10 4.10
C GLU A 35 -13.50 9.60 2.92
N ASN A 36 -12.54 10.51 3.14
CA ASN A 36 -11.74 11.12 2.09
C ASN A 36 -10.56 10.24 1.67
N ARG A 37 -10.16 9.25 2.48
CA ARG A 37 -9.02 8.39 2.20
C ARG A 37 -9.38 6.92 2.27
N MET A 38 -8.70 6.12 1.45
CA MET A 38 -8.71 4.67 1.54
C MET A 38 -7.30 4.16 1.67
N ALA A 39 -7.12 3.12 2.47
CA ALA A 39 -5.88 2.41 2.62
C ALA A 39 -6.08 0.96 2.21
N GLN A 40 -5.13 0.42 1.45
CA GLN A 40 -5.02 -1.01 1.23
C GLN A 40 -3.93 -1.54 2.15
N VAL A 41 -4.20 -2.64 2.83
CA VAL A 41 -3.33 -3.25 3.84
C VAL A 41 -3.14 -4.71 3.49
N HIS A 42 -1.90 -5.19 3.53
CA HIS A 42 -1.60 -6.61 3.51
C HIS A 42 -1.98 -7.21 4.87
N VAL A 43 -2.87 -8.20 4.87
CA VAL A 43 -3.40 -8.78 6.10
C VAL A 43 -2.36 -9.65 6.81
N ASP A 44 -1.42 -10.23 6.06
CA ASP A 44 -0.44 -11.18 6.61
C ASP A 44 0.64 -10.49 7.47
N ASP A 45 0.97 -9.23 7.19
CA ASP A 45 2.06 -8.49 7.86
C ASP A 45 1.64 -7.10 8.39
N ASP A 46 0.33 -6.79 8.36
CA ASP A 46 -0.26 -5.51 8.72
C ASP A 46 0.36 -4.30 7.98
N GLU A 47 1.02 -4.50 6.83
CA GLU A 47 1.67 -3.42 6.08
C GLU A 47 0.66 -2.67 5.21
N VAL A 48 0.64 -1.34 5.32
CA VAL A 48 -0.13 -0.50 4.41
C VAL A 48 0.59 -0.49 3.07
N SER A 49 -0.06 -0.96 2.00
CA SER A 49 0.52 -0.95 0.65
C SER A 49 0.31 0.37 -0.06
N LEU A 50 -0.85 1.02 0.12
CA LEU A 50 -1.13 2.33 -0.45
C LEU A 50 -2.16 3.11 0.37
N ILE A 51 -2.11 4.44 0.26
CA ILE A 51 -3.18 5.35 0.71
C ILE A 51 -3.58 6.23 -0.46
N LEU A 52 -4.86 6.18 -0.83
CA LEU A 52 -5.49 6.97 -1.87
C LEU A 52 -6.36 8.05 -1.23
N ASN A 53 -6.15 9.30 -1.62
CA ASN A 53 -7.10 10.38 -1.41
C ASN A 53 -8.22 10.27 -2.46
N ARG A 54 -9.42 9.91 -2.02
CA ARG A 54 -10.59 9.74 -2.88
C ARG A 54 -11.10 11.07 -3.44
N LYS A 55 -10.93 12.17 -2.70
CA LYS A 55 -11.41 13.49 -3.12
C LYS A 55 -10.61 14.04 -4.30
N THR A 56 -9.29 13.85 -4.28
CA THR A 56 -8.39 14.31 -5.34
C THR A 56 -7.99 13.22 -6.32
N ASN A 57 -8.40 11.98 -6.07
CA ASN A 57 -7.97 10.77 -6.79
C ASN A 57 -6.43 10.65 -6.85
N HIS A 58 -5.74 10.97 -5.76
CA HIS A 58 -4.28 11.00 -5.69
C HIS A 58 -3.73 10.02 -4.65
N ILE A 59 -2.71 9.25 -5.02
CA ILE A 59 -2.06 8.31 -4.11
C ILE A 59 -1.08 9.07 -3.20
N GLU A 60 -1.51 9.33 -1.97
CA GLU A 60 -0.74 10.02 -0.92
C GLU A 60 0.41 9.15 -0.39
N TYR A 61 0.25 7.82 -0.43
CA TYR A 61 1.27 6.88 0.02
C TYR A 61 1.29 5.63 -0.86
N ALA A 62 2.49 5.15 -1.17
CA ALA A 62 2.72 3.86 -1.81
C ALA A 62 3.93 3.22 -1.15
N HIS A 63 3.76 2.02 -0.61
CA HIS A 63 4.83 1.31 0.08
C HIS A 63 5.94 0.96 -0.92
N PRO A 64 7.24 1.10 -0.57
CA PRO A 64 8.34 0.82 -1.49
C PRO A 64 8.36 -0.61 -2.07
N LYS A 65 7.69 -1.56 -1.41
CA LYS A 65 7.54 -2.93 -1.92
C LYS A 65 6.49 -3.09 -3.03
N THR A 66 5.71 -2.05 -3.31
CA THR A 66 4.80 -2.00 -4.46
C THR A 66 5.53 -1.42 -5.67
N LEU A 67 5.13 -1.75 -6.90
CA LEU A 67 5.70 -1.17 -8.12
C LEU A 67 5.72 0.36 -8.06
N LEU A 68 4.55 0.98 -7.80
CA LEU A 68 4.43 2.43 -7.71
C LEU A 68 5.30 3.04 -6.60
N GLY A 69 5.42 2.37 -5.45
CA GLY A 69 6.29 2.84 -4.37
C GLY A 69 7.77 2.73 -4.72
N ALA A 70 8.18 1.63 -5.34
CA ALA A 70 9.55 1.45 -5.83
C ALA A 70 9.90 2.51 -6.88
N GLU A 71 9.01 2.79 -7.83
CA GLU A 71 9.19 3.85 -8.82
C GLU A 71 9.42 5.22 -8.18
N ARG A 72 8.64 5.54 -7.14
CA ARG A 72 8.77 6.81 -6.39
C ARG A 72 10.10 6.92 -5.64
N VAL A 73 10.62 5.79 -5.12
CA VAL A 73 11.89 5.76 -4.39
C VAL A 73 13.08 5.78 -5.35
N LEU A 74 13.00 5.04 -6.45
CA LEU A 74 14.09 4.86 -7.41
C LEU A 74 14.13 5.94 -8.50
N GLY A 75 13.05 6.72 -8.67
CA GLY A 75 12.98 7.84 -9.61
C GLY A 75 12.88 7.43 -11.08
N HIS A 76 12.55 6.18 -11.37
CA HIS A 76 12.34 5.65 -12.72
C HIS A 76 11.28 4.53 -12.69
N PRO A 77 10.61 4.23 -13.82
CA PRO A 77 9.72 3.08 -13.93
C PRO A 77 10.43 1.77 -13.55
N VAL A 78 9.77 0.92 -12.77
CA VAL A 78 10.36 -0.32 -12.21
C VAL A 78 9.56 -1.50 -12.72
N THR A 79 10.25 -2.51 -13.24
CA THR A 79 9.61 -3.77 -13.65
C THR A 79 9.39 -4.70 -12.46
N MET A 80 8.48 -5.67 -12.60
CA MET A 80 8.26 -6.68 -11.56
C MET A 80 9.52 -7.49 -11.26
N GLU A 81 10.34 -7.79 -12.28
CA GLU A 81 11.61 -8.49 -12.09
C GLU A 81 12.62 -7.68 -11.27
N GLU A 82 12.72 -6.37 -11.52
CA GLU A 82 13.58 -5.47 -10.75
C GLU A 82 13.09 -5.31 -9.31
N LEU A 83 11.78 -5.19 -9.12
CA LEU A 83 11.16 -5.15 -7.80
C LEU A 83 11.48 -6.42 -7.01
N GLU A 84 11.32 -7.60 -7.60
CA GLU A 84 11.65 -8.88 -6.95
C GLU A 84 13.13 -8.97 -6.56
N LYS A 85 14.04 -8.50 -7.42
CA LYS A 85 15.47 -8.41 -7.09
C LYS A 85 15.71 -7.46 -5.92
N HIS A 86 15.07 -6.30 -5.92
CA HIS A 86 15.19 -5.33 -4.84
C HIS A 86 14.69 -5.89 -3.50
N LEU A 87 13.57 -6.60 -3.51
CA LEU A 87 12.97 -7.22 -2.32
C LEU A 87 13.77 -8.39 -1.76
N LYS A 88 14.49 -9.14 -2.60
CA LYS A 88 15.33 -10.27 -2.15
C LYS A 88 16.68 -9.86 -1.56
N VAL A 89 17.12 -8.63 -1.85
CA VAL A 89 18.44 -8.10 -1.43
C VAL A 89 18.31 -7.22 -0.16
N SER A 90 17.07 -6.92 0.26
CA SER A 90 16.75 -6.02 1.39
C SER A 90 16.41 -6.76 2.68
#